data_AF-A0A0J6F2T3-F1
#
_entry.id   AF-A0A0J6F2T3-F1
#
_cell.length_a   1.000
_cell.length_b   1.000
_cell.length_c   1.000
_cell.angle_alpha   90.00
_cell.angle_beta   90.00
_cell.angle_gamma   90.00
#
_symmetry.space_group_name_H-M   'P 1'
#
loop_
_entity.id
_entity.type
_entity.pdbx_description
1 polymer ?
#
loop_
_entity_poly.entity_id
_entity_poly.type
_entity_poly.pdbx_seq_one_letter_code
_entity_poly.pdbx_strand_id
1 'polypeptide(L)'
;MRIATLQFSPRLRDVEGNIERGEEILNKWEQSHGDEARKLDLLVLPEMAFTGYNFSSLETIKPYLEPTRSGPTAKWARSTARRLGCVVCVGYPEIRATKSDQTSVQESSEAETSNLEHEKRFNSLIIEDSSGNTLLNYQKCFLYYTDEPWASEGENGKGYFPLPVSIRSKPGETLSNRSQSTVHIPTAVGICMDINPYKFIAPYTAYEFATHVLDSGAKLVIVSMAWLTWLTSEELAGEPQTPDTDTFQYWIQRFWPLITRDSWDGEEIIIVFANRTGEEEGMEGKDTARYAGTSCVIGIRKANADDGDNSKEEERRYFDVDIVVWERLGRAEEGVCFVDTDLPPKMVFKVVRRQGE
;
A
#
# COMPACT_ATOMS: atom_id res chain seq x y z
N MET A 1 15.38 -7.93 2.43
CA MET A 1 14.71 -6.64 2.75
C MET A 1 13.66 -6.90 3.81
N ARG A 2 13.55 -6.02 4.82
CA ARG A 2 12.57 -6.17 5.90
C ARG A 2 11.39 -5.23 5.72
N ILE A 3 10.20 -5.79 5.54
CA ILE A 3 8.97 -5.09 5.18
C ILE A 3 7.92 -5.36 6.25
N ALA A 4 7.17 -4.34 6.63
CA ALA A 4 6.03 -4.44 7.51
C ALA A 4 4.80 -3.76 6.88
N THR A 5 3.62 -4.32 7.09
CA THR A 5 2.36 -3.61 6.87
C THR A 5 1.55 -3.57 8.15
N LEU A 6 0.93 -2.43 8.46
CA LEU A 6 0.01 -2.33 9.60
C LEU A 6 -1.42 -2.54 9.10
N GLN A 7 -2.05 -3.64 9.50
CA GLN A 7 -3.47 -3.87 9.25
C GLN A 7 -4.25 -3.57 10.52
N PHE A 8 -5.22 -2.67 10.43
CA PHE A 8 -6.10 -2.34 11.55
C PHE A 8 -7.45 -1.84 11.03
N SER A 9 -8.38 -1.60 11.95
CA SER A 9 -9.72 -1.09 11.72
C SER A 9 -9.81 0.37 12.17
N PRO A 10 -9.43 1.34 11.32
CA PRO A 10 -9.73 2.74 11.56
C PRO A 10 -11.23 2.95 11.76
N ARG A 11 -11.59 3.89 12.63
CA ARG A 11 -12.97 4.36 12.80
C ARG A 11 -13.14 5.65 12.03
N LEU A 12 -14.21 5.73 11.25
CA LEU A 12 -14.54 6.93 10.49
C LEU A 12 -14.57 8.15 11.43
N ARG A 13 -13.85 9.22 11.05
CA ARG A 13 -13.79 10.52 11.74
C ARG A 13 -13.05 10.56 13.09
N ASP A 14 -12.42 9.47 13.53
CA ASP A 14 -11.71 9.38 14.81
C ASP A 14 -10.18 9.44 14.63
N VAL A 15 -9.66 10.60 14.21
CA VAL A 15 -8.22 10.74 13.87
C VAL A 15 -7.30 10.39 15.01
N GLU A 16 -7.56 10.95 16.19
CA GLU A 16 -6.73 10.71 17.38
C GLU A 16 -6.84 9.26 17.84
N GLY A 17 -8.04 8.69 17.95
CA GLY A 17 -8.23 7.30 18.37
C GLY A 17 -7.67 6.28 17.36
N ASN A 18 -7.64 6.61 16.07
CA ASN A 18 -7.02 5.75 15.06
C ASN A 18 -5.49 5.80 15.11
N ILE A 19 -4.91 6.97 15.37
CA ILE A 19 -3.47 7.10 15.62
C ILE A 19 -3.09 6.28 16.86
N GLU A 20 -3.86 6.41 17.94
CA GLU A 20 -3.64 5.64 19.18
C GLU A 20 -3.73 4.13 18.93
N ARG A 21 -4.76 3.65 18.21
CA ARG A 21 -4.91 2.22 17.87
C ARG A 21 -3.73 1.70 17.06
N GLY A 22 -3.31 2.46 16.03
CA GLY A 22 -2.16 2.10 15.21
C GLY A 22 -0.86 2.05 16.03
N GLU A 23 -0.64 3.04 16.91
CA GLU A 23 0.49 3.07 17.85
C GLU A 23 0.47 1.89 18.82
N GLU A 24 -0.67 1.53 19.39
CA GLU A 24 -0.77 0.40 20.32
C GLU A 24 -0.36 -0.91 19.65
N ILE A 25 -0.83 -1.17 18.43
CA ILE A 25 -0.48 -2.38 17.66
C ILE A 25 1.01 -2.37 17.33
N LEU A 26 1.52 -1.24 16.84
CA LEU A 26 2.92 -1.11 16.43
C LEU A 26 3.87 -1.22 17.63
N ASN A 27 3.53 -0.62 18.77
CA ASN A 27 4.33 -0.72 20.00
C ASN A 27 4.36 -2.14 20.56
N LYS A 28 3.23 -2.89 20.51
CA LYS A 28 3.21 -4.31 20.88
C LYS A 28 4.11 -5.14 19.96
N TRP A 29 4.08 -4.87 18.66
CA TRP A 29 4.94 -5.53 17.68
C TRP A 29 6.44 -5.22 17.92
N GLU A 30 6.78 -3.94 18.15
CA GLU A 30 8.15 -3.54 18.45
C GLU A 30 8.69 -4.21 19.71
N GLN A 31 7.86 -4.30 20.77
CA GLN A 31 8.24 -4.98 22.00
C GLN A 31 8.51 -6.47 21.80
N SER A 32 7.74 -7.13 20.94
CA SER A 32 7.92 -8.57 20.65
C SER A 32 9.08 -8.87 19.71
N HIS A 33 9.49 -7.92 18.86
CA HIS A 33 10.56 -8.09 17.88
C HIS A 33 11.90 -7.48 18.32
N GLY A 34 11.91 -6.63 19.35
CA GLY A 34 13.12 -6.07 19.94
C GLY A 34 14.00 -5.36 18.92
N ASP A 35 15.27 -5.74 18.85
CA ASP A 35 16.22 -5.11 17.93
C ASP A 35 15.92 -5.41 16.44
N GLU A 36 15.18 -6.46 16.10
CA GLU A 36 14.76 -6.70 14.70
C GLU A 36 13.77 -5.63 14.22
N ALA A 37 12.97 -5.03 15.11
CA ALA A 37 12.08 -3.94 14.74
C ALA A 37 12.84 -2.69 14.24
N ARG A 38 14.00 -2.41 14.83
CA ARG A 38 14.93 -1.35 14.37
C ARG A 38 15.65 -1.71 13.09
N LYS A 39 15.43 -2.93 12.59
CA LYS A 39 15.95 -3.38 11.31
C LYS A 39 14.91 -3.35 10.20
N LEU A 40 13.76 -2.73 10.44
CA LEU A 40 12.77 -2.52 9.41
C LEU A 40 13.32 -1.59 8.31
N ASP A 41 13.05 -1.92 7.04
CA ASP A 41 13.41 -1.07 5.90
C ASP A 41 12.18 -0.28 5.41
N LEU A 42 10.98 -0.88 5.48
CA LEU A 42 9.73 -0.29 5.01
C LEU A 42 8.54 -0.64 5.93
N LEU A 43 7.75 0.36 6.32
CA LEU A 43 6.43 0.22 6.95
C LEU A 43 5.35 0.83 6.04
N VAL A 44 4.32 0.05 5.69
CA VAL A 44 3.19 0.51 4.87
C VAL A 44 1.89 0.47 5.66
N LEU A 45 1.19 1.59 5.72
CA LEU A 45 -0.14 1.70 6.32
C LEU A 45 -1.24 1.71 5.23
N PRO A 46 -2.50 1.44 5.59
CA PRO A 46 -3.62 1.42 4.66
C PRO A 46 -3.97 2.79 4.08
N GLU A 47 -4.83 2.77 3.07
CA GLU A 47 -5.47 3.97 2.52
C GLU A 47 -6.30 4.66 3.63
N MET A 48 -6.18 5.98 3.72
CA MET A 48 -6.93 6.80 4.68
C MET A 48 -6.81 6.29 6.14
N ALA A 49 -5.58 5.90 6.53
CA ALA A 49 -5.30 5.10 7.72
C ALA A 49 -5.85 5.71 9.01
N PHE A 50 -5.81 7.03 9.16
CA PHE A 50 -6.23 7.68 10.41
C PHE A 50 -7.60 8.32 10.35
N THR A 51 -8.20 8.50 9.18
CA THR A 51 -9.50 9.19 9.07
C THR A 51 -10.69 8.25 8.96
N GLY A 52 -10.45 6.98 8.64
CA GLY A 52 -11.45 6.13 8.02
C GLY A 52 -11.71 6.54 6.57
N TYR A 53 -12.58 5.83 5.85
CA TYR A 53 -12.65 5.91 4.39
C TYR A 53 -14.00 6.41 3.86
N ASN A 54 -15.11 5.96 4.46
CA ASN A 54 -16.44 6.13 3.87
C ASN A 54 -17.07 7.53 4.08
N PHE A 55 -16.44 8.58 3.56
CA PHE A 55 -16.98 9.95 3.56
C PHE A 55 -17.98 10.15 2.42
N SER A 56 -19.20 10.57 2.74
CA SER A 56 -20.30 10.68 1.76
C SER A 56 -20.30 11.97 0.95
N SER A 57 -19.61 13.01 1.42
CA SER A 57 -19.56 14.31 0.78
C SER A 57 -18.32 15.11 1.17
N LEU A 58 -18.03 16.16 0.40
CA LEU A 58 -17.03 17.16 0.76
C LEU A 58 -17.23 17.72 2.17
N GLU A 59 -18.47 18.01 2.57
CA GLU A 59 -18.79 18.56 3.89
C GLU A 59 -18.35 17.62 5.02
N THR A 60 -18.55 16.32 4.83
CA THR A 60 -18.23 15.31 5.85
C THR A 60 -16.73 15.07 6.01
N ILE A 61 -15.93 15.25 4.95
CA ILE A 61 -14.47 15.05 5.01
C ILE A 61 -13.71 16.34 5.30
N LYS A 62 -14.30 17.51 5.03
CA LYS A 62 -13.63 18.82 5.16
C LYS A 62 -12.84 19.01 6.47
N PRO A 63 -13.34 18.60 7.65
CA PRO A 63 -12.61 18.76 8.92
C PRO A 63 -11.36 17.88 9.04
N TYR A 64 -11.21 16.86 8.20
CA TYR A 64 -10.19 15.82 8.28
C TYR A 64 -9.13 15.97 7.18
N LEU A 65 -9.34 16.87 6.21
CA LEU A 65 -8.37 17.17 5.16
C LEU A 65 -7.10 17.75 5.78
N GLU A 66 -5.95 17.19 5.41
CA GLU A 66 -4.64 17.67 5.86
C GLU A 66 -3.91 18.38 4.71
N PRO A 67 -3.22 19.51 4.96
CA PRO A 67 -2.43 20.18 3.93
C PRO A 67 -1.36 19.24 3.37
N THR A 68 -1.05 19.34 2.07
CA THR A 68 -0.01 18.56 1.41
C THR A 68 1.26 18.41 2.28
N ARG A 69 1.59 17.16 2.66
CA ARG A 69 2.78 16.79 3.46
C ARG A 69 2.84 17.34 4.89
N SER A 70 1.72 17.84 5.40
CA SER A 70 1.55 18.37 6.75
C SER A 70 0.34 17.74 7.42
N GLY A 71 0.08 18.11 8.67
CA GLY A 71 -1.03 17.58 9.47
C GLY A 71 -0.67 16.38 10.34
N PRO A 72 -1.67 15.84 11.08
CA PRO A 72 -1.50 14.71 11.99
C PRO A 72 -0.84 13.49 11.34
N THR A 73 -1.27 13.07 10.15
CA THR A 73 -0.75 11.88 9.47
C THR A 73 0.72 12.06 9.08
N ALA A 74 1.06 13.20 8.47
CA ALA A 74 2.45 13.48 8.08
C ALA A 74 3.38 13.61 9.31
N LYS A 75 2.88 14.19 10.40
CA LYS A 75 3.63 14.27 11.67
C LYS A 75 3.87 12.88 12.26
N TRP A 76 2.85 12.03 12.28
CA TRP A 76 2.95 10.65 12.74
C TRP A 76 3.96 9.87 11.89
N ALA A 77 3.83 9.90 10.56
CA ALA A 77 4.72 9.20 9.64
C ALA A 77 6.20 9.58 9.84
N ARG A 78 6.52 10.88 9.95
CA ARG A 78 7.90 11.34 10.23
C ARG A 78 8.42 10.91 11.60
N SER A 79 7.56 10.90 12.62
CA SER A 79 7.95 10.46 13.96
C SER A 79 8.27 8.96 13.96
N THR A 80 7.39 8.15 13.36
CA THR A 80 7.54 6.70 13.26
C THR A 80 8.73 6.31 12.39
N ALA A 81 8.95 6.99 11.26
CA ALA A 81 10.08 6.74 10.37
C ALA A 81 11.43 6.94 11.10
N ARG A 82 11.55 8.02 11.88
CA ARG A 82 12.75 8.28 12.71
C ARG A 82 12.91 7.26 13.84
N ARG A 83 11.81 6.90 14.51
CA ARG A 83 11.79 5.97 15.64
C ARG A 83 12.22 4.56 15.23
N LEU A 84 11.70 4.08 14.11
CA LEU A 84 11.99 2.75 13.57
C LEU A 84 13.22 2.70 12.66
N GLY A 85 13.69 3.85 12.17
CA GLY A 85 14.82 3.94 11.25
C GLY A 85 14.49 3.40 9.85
N CYS A 86 13.24 3.53 9.41
CA CYS A 86 12.72 2.95 8.16
C CYS A 86 11.99 3.98 7.30
N VAL A 87 11.64 3.60 6.07
CA VAL A 87 10.70 4.36 5.23
C VAL A 87 9.28 4.05 5.68
N VAL A 88 8.42 5.07 5.82
CA VAL A 88 7.02 4.91 6.22
C VAL A 88 6.09 5.46 5.14
N CYS A 89 5.11 4.67 4.71
CA CYS A 89 4.06 5.04 3.76
C CYS A 89 2.70 5.10 4.47
N VAL A 90 1.96 6.22 4.39
CA VAL A 90 0.64 6.36 5.04
C VAL A 90 -0.38 7.05 4.15
N GLY A 91 -1.56 6.45 3.99
CA GLY A 91 -2.68 7.03 3.25
C GLY A 91 -3.41 8.12 4.05
N TYR A 92 -3.73 9.26 3.43
CA TYR A 92 -4.39 10.40 4.08
C TYR A 92 -5.20 11.25 3.08
N PRO A 93 -6.22 12.00 3.55
CA PRO A 93 -6.95 12.94 2.71
C PRO A 93 -6.19 14.27 2.62
N GLU A 94 -5.68 14.56 1.43
CA GLU A 94 -4.89 15.76 1.13
C GLU A 94 -5.79 16.93 0.72
N ILE A 95 -5.48 18.14 1.19
CA ILE A 95 -5.92 19.40 0.59
C ILE A 95 -4.71 20.22 0.11
N ARG A 96 -4.81 20.73 -1.11
CA ARG A 96 -3.79 21.54 -1.76
C ARG A 96 -4.40 22.85 -2.25
N ALA A 97 -3.93 23.97 -1.69
CA ALA A 97 -4.27 25.28 -2.22
C ALA A 97 -3.81 25.39 -3.68
N THR A 98 -4.69 25.77 -4.59
CA THR A 98 -4.29 26.17 -5.94
C THR A 98 -3.66 27.56 -5.81
N LYS A 99 -2.46 27.75 -6.37
CA LYS A 99 -1.91 29.10 -6.49
C LYS A 99 -2.84 29.85 -7.43
N SER A 100 -3.61 30.81 -6.92
CA SER A 100 -4.27 31.79 -7.76
C SER A 100 -3.19 32.53 -8.54
N ASP A 101 -3.39 32.70 -9.86
CA ASP A 101 -2.62 33.65 -10.64
C ASP A 101 -2.65 34.99 -9.89
N GLN A 102 -1.47 35.52 -9.57
CA GLN A 102 -1.32 36.79 -8.87
C GLN A 102 -1.75 37.95 -9.77
N THR A 103 -3.04 38.14 -9.98
CA THR A 103 -3.63 39.37 -10.50
C THR A 103 -5.08 39.50 -10.05
N SER A 104 -5.29 39.93 -8.81
CA SER A 104 -6.16 41.06 -8.48
C SER A 104 -6.36 41.20 -6.97
N VAL A 105 -5.89 42.32 -6.44
CA VAL A 105 -6.27 42.89 -5.15
C VAL A 105 -7.76 43.23 -5.19
N GLN A 106 -8.56 42.69 -4.27
CA GLN A 106 -9.55 43.47 -3.51
C GLN A 106 -10.16 42.63 -2.38
N GLU A 107 -10.03 43.15 -1.16
CA GLU A 107 -10.67 42.64 0.04
C GLU A 107 -12.19 42.86 -0.04
N SER A 108 -12.96 41.76 -0.01
CA SER A 108 -14.36 41.79 0.38
C SER A 108 -14.69 40.57 1.23
N SER A 109 -15.36 40.83 2.35
CA SER A 109 -15.61 39.96 3.49
C SER A 109 -16.70 38.89 3.24
N GLU A 110 -16.61 38.15 2.14
CA GLU A 110 -17.48 36.99 1.82
C GLU A 110 -16.65 35.69 1.64
N ALA A 111 -15.47 35.63 2.27
CA ALA A 111 -14.35 34.77 1.89
C ALA A 111 -14.41 33.28 2.32
N GLU A 112 -15.50 32.77 2.91
CA GLU A 112 -15.54 31.36 3.32
C GLU A 112 -16.12 30.41 2.27
N THR A 113 -17.01 30.89 1.40
CA THR A 113 -17.63 30.08 0.34
C THR A 113 -16.83 30.11 -0.97
N SER A 114 -16.11 31.19 -1.28
CA SER A 114 -15.30 31.32 -2.52
C SER A 114 -13.91 30.67 -2.45
N ASN A 115 -13.39 30.40 -1.25
CA ASN A 115 -12.08 29.74 -1.07
C ASN A 115 -12.11 28.24 -1.41
N LEU A 116 -13.26 27.57 -1.32
CA LEU A 116 -13.39 26.12 -1.61
C LEU A 116 -13.27 25.78 -3.10
N GLU A 117 -13.54 26.74 -3.99
CA GLU A 117 -13.35 26.57 -5.44
C GLU A 117 -11.86 26.57 -5.83
N HIS A 118 -11.00 27.11 -4.96
CA HIS A 118 -9.56 27.27 -5.20
C HIS A 118 -8.71 26.20 -4.48
N GLU A 119 -9.32 25.16 -3.93
CA GLU A 119 -8.62 24.09 -3.21
C GLU A 119 -8.91 22.74 -3.87
N LYS A 120 -7.85 22.05 -4.30
CA LYS A 120 -7.96 20.67 -4.79
C LYS A 120 -7.74 19.70 -3.65
N ARG A 121 -8.45 18.58 -3.69
CA ARG A 121 -8.45 17.57 -2.64
C ARG A 121 -8.15 16.22 -3.25
N PHE A 122 -7.38 15.39 -2.56
CA PHE A 122 -6.91 14.13 -3.13
C PHE A 122 -6.88 13.05 -2.06
N ASN A 123 -7.22 11.83 -2.45
CA ASN A 123 -6.84 10.65 -1.68
C ASN A 123 -5.36 10.36 -1.96
N SER A 124 -4.51 10.41 -0.93
CA SER A 124 -3.07 10.50 -1.12
C SER A 124 -2.30 9.54 -0.24
N LEU A 125 -1.07 9.22 -0.65
CA LEU A 125 -0.11 8.41 0.08
C LEU A 125 1.16 9.25 0.29
N ILE A 126 1.47 9.59 1.54
CA ILE A 126 2.73 10.25 1.90
C ILE A 126 3.80 9.20 2.22
N ILE A 127 5.03 9.42 1.76
CA ILE A 127 6.17 8.54 1.99
C ILE A 127 7.30 9.35 2.62
N GLU A 128 7.68 8.99 3.84
CA GLU A 128 8.68 9.68 4.65
C GLU A 128 9.89 8.76 4.89
N ASP A 129 11.11 9.29 4.75
CA ASP A 129 12.34 8.55 5.07
C ASP A 129 12.67 8.59 6.58
N SER A 130 13.68 7.83 6.98
CA SER A 130 14.14 7.75 8.38
C SER A 130 14.75 9.05 8.92
N SER A 131 15.03 10.03 8.07
CA SER A 131 15.45 11.39 8.46
C SER A 131 14.24 12.32 8.64
N GLY A 132 13.06 11.88 8.18
CA GLY A 132 11.80 12.61 8.14
C GLY A 132 11.72 13.62 6.99
N ASN A 133 12.36 13.31 5.87
CA ASN A 133 12.11 13.98 4.59
C ASN A 133 11.03 13.22 3.80
N THR A 134 10.15 13.98 3.15
CA THR A 134 9.15 13.39 2.25
C THR A 134 9.81 12.96 0.94
N LEU A 135 9.88 11.64 0.71
CA LEU A 135 10.39 11.05 -0.53
C LEU A 135 9.39 11.21 -1.69
N LEU A 136 8.10 11.00 -1.39
CA LEU A 136 7.01 11.09 -2.36
C LEU A 136 5.71 11.46 -1.63
N ASN A 137 4.85 12.21 -2.32
CA ASN A 137 3.44 12.35 -1.97
C ASN A 137 2.67 11.95 -3.22
N TYR A 138 2.09 10.75 -3.25
CA TYR A 138 1.36 10.22 -4.39
C TYR A 138 -0.13 10.49 -4.24
N GLN A 139 -0.81 10.87 -5.32
CA GLN A 139 -2.26 11.09 -5.34
C GLN A 139 -2.91 9.97 -6.16
N LYS A 140 -3.95 9.36 -5.60
CA LYS A 140 -4.73 8.27 -6.21
C LYS A 140 -5.17 8.65 -7.61
N CYS A 141 -4.83 7.83 -8.61
CA CYS A 141 -5.14 8.15 -10.00
C CYS A 141 -6.57 7.75 -10.35
N PHE A 142 -7.00 6.55 -9.94
CA PHE A 142 -8.31 6.01 -10.24
C PHE A 142 -9.18 6.10 -8.99
N LEU A 143 -10.19 6.97 -9.02
CA LEU A 143 -11.11 7.13 -7.90
C LEU A 143 -12.10 5.97 -7.83
N TYR A 144 -12.43 5.55 -6.62
CA TYR A 144 -13.62 4.75 -6.36
C TYR A 144 -14.81 5.66 -6.11
N TYR A 145 -16.05 5.15 -6.21
CA TYR A 145 -17.24 5.99 -6.02
C TYR A 145 -17.29 6.69 -4.65
N THR A 146 -16.58 6.16 -3.64
CA THR A 146 -16.47 6.78 -2.31
C THR A 146 -15.53 8.00 -2.30
N ASP A 147 -14.57 8.06 -3.23
CA ASP A 147 -13.67 9.20 -3.37
C ASP A 147 -14.29 10.34 -4.19
N GLU A 148 -15.07 9.99 -5.22
CA GLU A 148 -15.65 10.94 -6.21
C GLU A 148 -16.40 12.15 -5.61
N PRO A 149 -17.16 12.04 -4.49
CA PRO A 149 -17.89 13.18 -3.93
C PRO A 149 -17.00 14.26 -3.30
N TRP A 150 -15.71 13.99 -3.06
CA TRP A 150 -14.84 14.91 -2.32
C TRP A 150 -13.43 15.09 -2.90
N ALA A 151 -12.91 14.09 -3.62
CA ALA A 151 -11.55 14.08 -4.18
C ALA A 151 -11.52 14.35 -5.69
N SER A 152 -10.38 14.81 -6.17
CA SER A 152 -10.00 14.85 -7.59
C SER A 152 -9.03 13.71 -7.91
N GLU A 153 -9.00 13.28 -9.18
CA GLU A 153 -7.98 12.35 -9.67
C GLU A 153 -6.59 12.97 -9.52
N GLY A 154 -5.60 12.15 -9.20
CA GLY A 154 -4.24 12.59 -8.90
C GLY A 154 -3.53 13.26 -10.09
N GLU A 155 -2.76 14.31 -9.79
CA GLU A 155 -2.12 15.16 -10.82
C GLU A 155 -0.59 15.08 -10.81
N ASN A 156 -0.01 14.38 -9.85
CA ASN A 156 1.44 14.37 -9.61
C ASN A 156 2.17 13.15 -10.19
N GLY A 157 1.57 12.51 -11.19
CA GLY A 157 2.16 11.43 -11.99
C GLY A 157 1.65 10.04 -11.64
N LYS A 158 2.27 9.00 -12.22
CA LYS A 158 1.82 7.60 -12.14
C LYS A 158 2.34 6.82 -10.92
N GLY A 159 2.96 7.48 -9.94
CA GLY A 159 3.47 6.82 -8.73
C GLY A 159 4.74 6.01 -8.98
N TYR A 160 5.91 6.66 -8.89
CA TYR A 160 7.22 6.01 -8.95
C TYR A 160 8.26 6.78 -8.15
N PHE A 161 9.14 6.08 -7.44
CA PHE A 161 10.31 6.67 -6.80
C PHE A 161 11.39 5.60 -6.50
N PRO A 162 12.67 5.99 -6.38
CA PRO A 162 13.75 5.10 -5.94
C PRO A 162 13.81 5.00 -4.40
N LEU A 163 13.27 3.91 -3.84
CA LEU A 163 13.20 3.72 -2.38
C LEU A 163 14.59 3.45 -1.78
N PRO A 164 15.07 4.28 -0.83
CA PRO A 164 16.37 4.07 -0.19
C PRO A 164 16.30 2.92 0.84
N VAL A 165 17.11 1.88 0.65
CA VAL A 165 17.29 0.77 1.60
C VAL A 165 18.75 0.72 2.05
N SER A 166 18.96 0.62 3.36
CA SER A 166 20.31 0.47 3.92
C SER A 166 20.81 -0.95 3.70
N ILE A 167 22.01 -1.11 3.10
CA ILE A 167 22.66 -2.42 3.02
C ILE A 167 23.12 -2.81 4.43
N ARG A 168 22.65 -3.96 4.89
CA ARG A 168 23.12 -4.58 6.14
C ARG A 168 24.14 -5.66 5.76
N SER A 169 25.28 -5.70 6.45
CA SER A 169 26.26 -6.77 6.26
C SER A 169 25.64 -8.11 6.62
N LYS A 170 26.01 -9.18 5.91
CA LYS A 170 25.65 -10.53 6.34
C LYS A 170 26.31 -10.84 7.70
N PRO A 171 25.67 -11.65 8.56
CA PRO A 171 26.30 -12.10 9.81
C PRO A 171 27.65 -12.77 9.52
N GLY A 172 28.74 -12.21 10.03
CA GLY A 172 30.11 -12.72 9.83
C GLY A 172 31.01 -11.89 8.90
N GLU A 173 30.47 -10.90 8.19
CA GLU A 173 31.30 -9.93 7.44
C GLU A 173 31.73 -8.78 8.36
N THR A 174 33.03 -8.68 8.62
CA THR A 174 33.62 -7.54 9.32
C THR A 174 33.69 -6.35 8.37
N LEU A 175 32.66 -5.49 8.38
CA LEU A 175 32.72 -4.21 7.69
C LEU A 175 33.66 -3.26 8.46
N SER A 176 34.91 -3.20 8.03
CA SER A 176 35.83 -2.12 8.40
C SER A 176 35.29 -0.79 7.86
N ASN A 177 34.90 0.14 8.74
CA ASN A 177 34.74 1.59 8.50
C ASN A 177 34.25 2.03 7.11
N ARG A 178 33.20 1.40 6.56
CA ARG A 178 32.52 1.91 5.35
C ARG A 178 31.21 2.57 5.77
N SER A 179 31.01 3.80 5.27
CA SER A 179 29.72 4.50 5.30
C SER A 179 28.59 3.52 4.98
N GLN A 180 27.48 3.56 5.72
CA GLN A 180 26.25 2.88 5.35
C GLN A 180 25.98 3.11 3.86
N SER A 181 26.14 2.07 3.05
CA SER A 181 25.85 2.14 1.63
C SER A 181 24.34 1.94 1.46
N THR A 182 23.68 2.95 0.91
CA THR A 182 22.26 2.90 0.56
C THR A 182 22.13 2.38 -0.86
N VAL A 183 21.24 1.42 -1.08
CA VAL A 183 20.77 1.01 -2.40
C VAL A 183 19.41 1.64 -2.64
N HIS A 184 19.14 2.01 -3.88
CA HIS A 184 17.86 2.56 -4.28
C HIS A 184 17.09 1.52 -5.08
N ILE A 185 15.97 1.03 -4.54
CA ILE A 185 15.11 0.05 -5.19
C ILE A 185 14.06 0.81 -6.04
N PRO A 186 14.01 0.60 -7.37
CA PRO A 186 12.95 1.14 -8.22
C PRO A 186 11.58 0.72 -7.68
N THR A 187 10.75 1.69 -7.28
CA THR A 187 9.49 1.42 -6.56
C THR A 187 8.31 2.09 -7.25
N ALA A 188 7.28 1.32 -7.58
CA ALA A 188 5.99 1.83 -8.03
C ALA A 188 4.99 1.87 -6.87
N VAL A 189 4.10 2.86 -6.86
CA VAL A 189 3.10 3.02 -5.80
C VAL A 189 1.71 3.24 -6.37
N GLY A 190 0.71 2.63 -5.74
CA GLY A 190 -0.70 2.76 -6.09
C GLY A 190 -1.58 2.76 -4.84
N ILE A 191 -2.80 3.24 -4.99
CA ILE A 191 -3.82 3.27 -3.95
C ILE A 191 -5.05 2.51 -4.43
N CYS A 192 -5.31 1.36 -3.81
CA CYS A 192 -6.56 0.60 -3.92
C CYS A 192 -7.06 0.44 -5.37
N MET A 193 -8.03 1.27 -5.76
CA MET A 193 -8.68 1.30 -7.07
C MET A 193 -7.71 1.51 -8.25
N ASP A 194 -6.49 1.99 -8.03
CA ASP A 194 -5.46 2.10 -9.08
C ASP A 194 -5.17 0.76 -9.78
N ILE A 195 -5.33 -0.39 -9.10
CA ILE A 195 -5.11 -1.69 -9.73
C ILE A 195 -6.28 -2.14 -10.63
N ASN A 196 -7.44 -1.50 -10.53
CA ASN A 196 -8.63 -1.84 -11.31
C ASN A 196 -8.63 -1.19 -12.70
N PRO A 197 -9.44 -1.70 -13.64
CA PRO A 197 -9.71 -0.98 -14.88
C PRO A 197 -10.30 0.40 -14.56
N TYR A 198 -9.87 1.44 -15.28
CA TYR A 198 -10.34 2.81 -15.06
C TYR A 198 -11.88 2.88 -15.01
N LYS A 199 -12.41 3.40 -13.89
CA LYS A 199 -13.85 3.54 -13.59
C LYS A 199 -14.68 2.25 -13.74
N PHE A 200 -14.04 1.08 -13.72
CA PHE A 200 -14.65 -0.21 -14.06
C PHE A 200 -15.27 -0.27 -15.47
N ILE A 201 -14.90 0.65 -16.37
CA ILE A 201 -15.38 0.70 -17.77
C ILE A 201 -14.28 0.39 -18.78
N ALA A 202 -13.02 0.61 -18.42
CA ALA A 202 -11.90 0.23 -19.27
C ALA A 202 -11.84 -1.29 -19.45
N PRO A 203 -11.26 -1.80 -20.56
CA PRO A 203 -11.10 -3.23 -20.76
C PRO A 203 -10.38 -3.89 -19.59
N TYR A 204 -10.87 -5.04 -19.12
CA TYR A 204 -10.23 -5.78 -18.02
C TYR A 204 -8.74 -6.08 -18.30
N THR A 205 -8.40 -6.28 -19.58
CA THR A 205 -7.05 -6.56 -20.06
C THR A 205 -6.16 -5.33 -20.21
N ALA A 206 -6.63 -4.13 -19.88
CA ALA A 206 -5.81 -2.92 -19.94
C ALA A 206 -4.68 -2.91 -18.89
N TYR A 207 -4.95 -3.51 -17.73
CA TYR A 207 -3.98 -3.70 -16.63
C TYR A 207 -3.09 -2.47 -16.40
N GLU A 208 -3.70 -1.29 -16.28
CA GLU A 208 -3.01 0.00 -16.39
C GLU A 208 -1.86 0.14 -15.37
N PHE A 209 -2.12 -0.22 -14.12
CA PHE A 209 -1.10 -0.16 -13.07
C PHE A 209 -0.02 -1.22 -13.21
N ALA A 210 -0.38 -2.47 -13.51
CA ALA A 210 0.60 -3.54 -13.72
C ALA A 210 1.51 -3.27 -14.94
N THR A 211 0.96 -2.65 -15.99
CA THR A 211 1.74 -2.19 -17.15
C THR A 211 2.71 -1.08 -16.73
N HIS A 212 2.27 -0.10 -15.94
CA HIS A 212 3.16 0.93 -15.37
C HIS A 212 4.29 0.34 -14.51
N VAL A 213 4.01 -0.70 -13.72
CA VAL A 213 5.06 -1.41 -12.95
C VAL A 213 6.15 -1.97 -13.86
N LEU A 214 5.76 -2.61 -14.97
CA LEU A 214 6.71 -3.14 -15.96
C LEU A 214 7.47 -2.02 -16.68
N ASP A 215 6.75 -1.01 -17.19
CA ASP A 215 7.33 0.10 -17.96
C ASP A 215 8.31 0.94 -17.15
N SER A 216 8.07 1.08 -15.84
CA SER A 216 8.95 1.81 -14.93
C SER A 216 10.17 1.01 -14.46
N GLY A 217 10.20 -0.30 -14.73
CA GLY A 217 11.25 -1.20 -14.22
C GLY A 217 11.21 -1.41 -12.71
N ALA A 218 10.05 -1.19 -12.08
CA ALA A 218 9.90 -1.32 -10.64
C ALA A 218 10.16 -2.75 -10.14
N LYS A 219 10.88 -2.86 -9.03
CA LYS A 219 11.22 -4.10 -8.31
C LYS A 219 10.47 -4.25 -7.01
N LEU A 220 9.94 -3.14 -6.51
CA LEU A 220 9.04 -3.09 -5.39
C LEU A 220 7.76 -2.37 -5.82
N VAL A 221 6.62 -2.90 -5.39
CA VAL A 221 5.30 -2.31 -5.62
C VAL A 221 4.64 -2.15 -4.26
N ILE A 222 4.15 -0.95 -3.97
CA ILE A 222 3.42 -0.65 -2.73
C ILE A 222 1.99 -0.30 -3.11
N VAL A 223 1.02 -1.03 -2.53
CA VAL A 223 -0.40 -0.78 -2.72
C VAL A 223 -1.05 -0.51 -1.36
N SER A 224 -1.41 0.74 -1.12
CA SER A 224 -2.13 1.20 0.08
C SER A 224 -3.63 1.09 -0.16
N MET A 225 -4.40 0.43 0.71
CA MET A 225 -5.76 -0.01 0.35
C MET A 225 -6.81 0.17 1.44
N ALA A 226 -8.02 0.50 1.01
CA ALA A 226 -9.28 0.33 1.72
C ALA A 226 -10.23 -0.55 0.90
N TRP A 227 -9.79 -1.78 0.62
CA TRP A 227 -10.47 -2.72 -0.26
C TRP A 227 -11.59 -3.46 0.46
N LEU A 228 -12.76 -3.51 -0.19
CA LEU A 228 -13.97 -4.12 0.35
C LEU A 228 -13.95 -5.64 0.23
N THR A 229 -14.69 -6.31 1.11
CA THR A 229 -15.02 -7.73 1.01
C THR A 229 -16.50 -7.93 0.70
N TRP A 230 -16.82 -9.07 0.10
CA TRP A 230 -18.21 -9.52 -0.09
C TRP A 230 -18.73 -10.36 1.08
N LEU A 231 -17.88 -10.65 2.07
CA LEU A 231 -18.23 -11.45 3.24
C LEU A 231 -19.15 -10.68 4.20
N THR A 232 -20.03 -11.40 4.89
CA THR A 232 -20.89 -10.82 5.93
C THR A 232 -20.13 -10.59 7.23
N SER A 233 -20.71 -9.82 8.15
CA SER A 233 -20.14 -9.60 9.49
C SER A 233 -19.97 -10.91 10.26
N GLU A 234 -20.89 -11.86 10.09
CA GLU A 234 -20.82 -13.19 10.71
C GLU A 234 -19.67 -14.03 10.14
N GLU A 235 -19.44 -13.97 8.83
CA GLU A 235 -18.33 -14.70 8.18
C GLU A 235 -16.97 -14.14 8.59
N LEU A 236 -16.85 -12.81 8.66
CA LEU A 236 -15.65 -12.13 9.15
C LEU A 236 -15.35 -12.49 10.61
N ALA A 237 -16.37 -12.45 11.47
CA ALA A 237 -16.24 -12.81 12.88
C ALA A 237 -15.97 -14.31 13.11
N GLY A 238 -16.48 -15.17 12.22
CA GLY A 238 -16.34 -16.62 12.33
C GLY A 238 -14.90 -17.12 12.12
N GLU A 239 -14.17 -16.51 11.18
CA GLU A 239 -12.76 -16.86 10.95
C GLU A 239 -11.89 -15.62 10.68
N PRO A 240 -11.56 -14.85 11.72
CA PRO A 240 -10.89 -13.56 11.55
C PRO A 240 -9.44 -13.69 11.08
N GLN A 241 -8.80 -14.81 11.40
CA GLN A 241 -7.40 -15.14 11.07
C GLN A 241 -7.25 -15.74 9.67
N THR A 242 -8.36 -16.15 9.03
CA THR A 242 -8.34 -16.67 7.67
C THR A 242 -8.34 -15.51 6.69
N PRO A 243 -7.49 -15.50 5.66
CA PRO A 243 -7.49 -14.45 4.64
C PRO A 243 -8.73 -14.53 3.76
N ASP A 244 -9.17 -13.40 3.22
CA ASP A 244 -10.15 -13.33 2.14
C ASP A 244 -9.49 -13.83 0.84
N THR A 245 -9.79 -15.08 0.51
CA THR A 245 -9.12 -15.78 -0.60
C THR A 245 -9.54 -15.22 -1.96
N ASP A 246 -10.81 -14.81 -2.11
CA ASP A 246 -11.32 -14.26 -3.37
C ASP A 246 -10.69 -12.90 -3.64
N THR A 247 -10.61 -12.04 -2.61
CA THR A 247 -9.91 -10.76 -2.70
C THR A 247 -8.42 -10.94 -3.02
N PHE A 248 -7.74 -11.87 -2.34
CA PHE A 248 -6.34 -12.17 -2.61
C PHE A 248 -6.11 -12.63 -4.06
N GLN A 249 -6.92 -13.57 -4.55
CA GLN A 249 -6.84 -14.05 -5.93
C GLN A 249 -7.09 -12.91 -6.94
N TYR A 250 -8.07 -12.06 -6.67
CA TYR A 250 -8.37 -10.91 -7.51
C TYR A 250 -7.18 -9.95 -7.61
N TRP A 251 -6.54 -9.62 -6.48
CA TRP A 251 -5.33 -8.79 -6.50
C TRP A 251 -4.24 -9.39 -7.37
N ILE A 252 -3.96 -10.69 -7.24
CA ILE A 252 -2.99 -11.39 -8.11
C ILE A 252 -3.37 -11.26 -9.60
N GLN A 253 -4.65 -11.45 -9.94
CA GLN A 253 -5.12 -11.34 -11.32
C GLN A 253 -4.93 -9.92 -11.90
N ARG A 254 -5.01 -8.87 -11.08
CA ARG A 254 -4.74 -7.50 -11.55
C ARG A 254 -3.28 -7.24 -11.90
N PHE A 255 -2.37 -8.10 -11.42
CA PHE A 255 -0.96 -8.10 -11.80
C PHE A 255 -0.61 -9.16 -12.86
N TRP A 256 -1.60 -9.66 -13.61
CA TRP A 256 -1.39 -10.67 -14.65
C TRP A 256 -0.23 -10.37 -15.62
N PRO A 257 -0.02 -9.12 -16.11
CA PRO A 257 1.13 -8.82 -16.96
C PRO A 257 2.49 -9.17 -16.35
N LEU A 258 2.65 -9.08 -15.02
CA LEU A 258 3.90 -9.43 -14.33
C LEU A 258 4.13 -10.95 -14.33
N ILE A 259 3.06 -11.74 -14.45
CA ILE A 259 3.09 -13.20 -14.50
C ILE A 259 3.32 -13.65 -15.96
N THR A 260 2.72 -12.98 -16.93
CA THR A 260 2.79 -13.37 -18.35
C THR A 260 3.90 -12.71 -19.16
N ARG A 261 4.68 -11.79 -18.59
CA ARG A 261 5.79 -11.10 -19.30
C ARG A 261 6.77 -12.07 -19.97
N ASP A 262 7.15 -11.81 -21.20
CA ASP A 262 8.08 -12.68 -21.94
C ASP A 262 9.54 -12.50 -21.52
N SER A 263 9.90 -11.30 -21.06
CA SER A 263 11.25 -10.97 -20.63
C SER A 263 11.35 -10.93 -19.11
N TRP A 264 12.42 -11.54 -18.61
CA TRP A 264 12.82 -11.51 -17.21
C TRP A 264 14.25 -11.02 -17.16
N ASP A 265 14.53 -10.00 -16.37
CA ASP A 265 15.88 -9.55 -16.08
C ASP A 265 16.53 -10.32 -14.92
N GLY A 266 15.88 -11.41 -14.48
CA GLY A 266 16.35 -12.28 -13.41
C GLY A 266 15.94 -11.82 -12.01
N GLU A 267 15.29 -10.67 -11.89
CA GLU A 267 14.91 -10.11 -10.60
C GLU A 267 13.43 -10.34 -10.28
N GLU A 268 13.18 -10.67 -9.02
CA GLU A 268 11.87 -10.77 -8.42
C GLU A 268 11.22 -9.38 -8.28
N ILE A 269 9.92 -9.29 -8.54
CA ILE A 269 9.12 -8.11 -8.16
C ILE A 269 8.38 -8.42 -6.87
N ILE A 270 8.68 -7.66 -5.82
CA ILE A 270 7.99 -7.75 -4.54
C ILE A 270 6.79 -6.82 -4.55
N ILE A 271 5.64 -7.29 -4.10
CA ILE A 271 4.41 -6.51 -4.01
C ILE A 271 3.92 -6.53 -2.56
N VAL A 272 3.66 -5.34 -2.02
CA VAL A 272 3.20 -5.09 -0.66
C VAL A 272 1.77 -4.58 -0.72
N PHE A 273 0.82 -5.39 -0.26
CA PHE A 273 -0.57 -5.01 -0.10
C PHE A 273 -0.83 -4.65 1.36
N ALA A 274 -1.07 -3.37 1.64
CA ALA A 274 -1.43 -2.87 2.96
C ALA A 274 -2.90 -2.45 2.95
N ASN A 275 -3.77 -3.36 3.35
CA ASN A 275 -5.21 -3.14 3.36
C ASN A 275 -5.74 -3.01 4.79
N ARG A 276 -6.73 -2.14 4.99
CA ARG A 276 -7.41 -2.05 6.28
C ARG A 276 -8.33 -3.24 6.50
N THR A 277 -8.77 -3.40 7.74
CA THR A 277 -9.83 -4.32 8.12
C THR A 277 -10.99 -3.55 8.78
N GLY A 278 -11.99 -4.28 9.28
CA GLY A 278 -13.14 -3.75 10.00
C GLY A 278 -14.29 -3.30 9.12
N GLU A 279 -15.19 -2.53 9.72
CA GLU A 279 -16.44 -2.10 9.13
C GLU A 279 -16.66 -0.60 9.33
N GLU A 280 -17.32 0.05 8.38
CA GLU A 280 -17.77 1.43 8.48
C GLU A 280 -19.23 1.53 8.03
N GLU A 281 -20.00 2.40 8.70
CA GLU A 281 -21.37 2.70 8.27
C GLU A 281 -21.37 3.10 6.79
N GLY A 282 -22.31 2.53 6.03
CA GLY A 282 -22.51 2.84 4.62
C GLY A 282 -22.83 4.32 4.40
N MET A 283 -22.63 4.80 3.17
CA MET A 283 -23.23 6.09 2.81
C MET A 283 -24.76 5.99 2.87
N GLU A 284 -25.46 7.12 2.97
CA GLU A 284 -26.92 7.13 3.04
C GLU A 284 -27.56 6.25 1.94
N GLY A 285 -28.35 5.25 2.36
CA GLY A 285 -28.98 4.28 1.47
C GLY A 285 -28.09 3.13 0.98
N LYS A 286 -26.87 2.97 1.50
CA LYS A 286 -25.98 1.85 1.22
C LYS A 286 -25.74 0.98 2.46
N ASP A 287 -25.44 -0.29 2.22
CA ASP A 287 -25.08 -1.23 3.27
C ASP A 287 -23.75 -0.85 3.96
N THR A 288 -23.54 -1.41 5.14
CA THR A 288 -22.28 -1.29 5.89
C THR A 288 -21.11 -1.75 5.02
N ALA A 289 -20.12 -0.88 4.86
CA ALA A 289 -18.89 -1.20 4.15
C ALA A 289 -18.02 -2.10 5.03
N ARG A 290 -17.55 -3.21 4.48
CA ARG A 290 -16.68 -4.18 5.17
C ARG A 290 -15.39 -4.30 4.40
N TYR A 291 -14.26 -4.30 5.10
CA TYR A 291 -12.95 -4.31 4.46
C TYR A 291 -12.28 -5.67 4.59
N ALA A 292 -11.57 -6.08 3.54
CA ALA A 292 -11.10 -7.45 3.38
C ALA A 292 -9.89 -7.84 4.24
N GLY A 293 -9.26 -6.90 4.96
CA GLY A 293 -7.99 -7.15 5.63
C GLY A 293 -7.00 -7.79 4.67
N THR A 294 -6.46 -8.95 5.02
CA THR A 294 -5.68 -9.78 4.09
C THR A 294 -4.39 -9.11 3.59
N SER A 295 -3.87 -8.15 4.35
CA SER A 295 -2.59 -7.51 4.04
C SER A 295 -1.49 -8.56 3.91
N CYS A 296 -0.65 -8.43 2.89
CA CYS A 296 0.35 -9.43 2.55
C CYS A 296 1.55 -8.87 1.80
N VAL A 297 2.63 -9.64 1.80
CA VAL A 297 3.82 -9.40 0.98
C VAL A 297 4.05 -10.64 0.12
N ILE A 298 4.05 -10.42 -1.19
CA ILE A 298 4.25 -11.47 -2.18
C ILE A 298 5.43 -11.12 -3.10
N GLY A 299 5.92 -12.12 -3.82
CA GLY A 299 6.93 -11.96 -4.86
C GLY A 299 6.49 -12.65 -6.13
N ILE A 300 6.78 -12.05 -7.27
CA ILE A 300 6.60 -12.64 -8.59
C ILE A 300 7.99 -12.80 -9.20
N ARG A 301 8.42 -14.05 -9.35
CA ARG A 301 9.74 -14.40 -9.87
C ARG A 301 9.66 -15.52 -10.91
N LYS A 302 10.69 -15.63 -11.73
CA LYS A 302 10.84 -16.78 -12.62
C LYS A 302 10.94 -18.05 -11.78
N ALA A 303 10.27 -19.12 -12.19
CA ALA A 303 10.32 -20.38 -11.46
C ALA A 303 11.79 -20.87 -11.34
N ASN A 304 12.22 -21.16 -10.11
CA ASN A 304 13.56 -21.68 -9.86
C ASN A 304 13.62 -23.18 -10.17
N ALA A 305 14.67 -23.64 -10.86
CA ALA A 305 14.88 -25.06 -11.16
C ALA A 305 15.33 -25.89 -9.95
N ASP A 306 15.79 -25.23 -8.87
CA ASP A 306 16.74 -25.78 -7.89
C ASP A 306 16.18 -25.91 -6.45
N ASP A 307 14.92 -26.32 -6.30
CA ASP A 307 14.49 -26.95 -5.03
C ASP A 307 15.01 -28.39 -5.04
N GLY A 308 15.99 -28.69 -4.18
CA GLY A 308 16.84 -29.91 -4.12
C GLY A 308 16.17 -31.29 -3.97
N ASP A 309 14.98 -31.48 -4.55
CA ASP A 309 14.26 -32.74 -4.70
C ASP A 309 14.25 -33.17 -6.20
N ASN A 310 15.34 -33.80 -6.65
CA ASN A 310 15.50 -34.29 -8.03
C ASN A 310 14.45 -35.34 -8.47
N SER A 311 13.52 -35.73 -7.60
CA SER A 311 12.47 -36.72 -7.92
C SER A 311 11.30 -36.16 -8.74
N LYS A 312 11.24 -34.83 -8.95
CA LYS A 312 10.12 -34.15 -9.65
C LYS A 312 10.54 -33.33 -10.88
N GLU A 313 11.66 -33.67 -11.52
CA GLU A 313 12.17 -32.96 -12.71
C GLU A 313 11.15 -32.89 -13.87
N GLU A 314 10.30 -33.92 -14.05
CA GLU A 314 9.30 -33.93 -15.12
C GLU A 314 8.13 -32.96 -14.86
N GLU A 315 7.60 -32.87 -13.63
CA GLU A 315 6.56 -31.88 -13.27
C GLU A 315 7.07 -30.42 -13.32
N ARG A 316 8.37 -30.21 -13.15
CA ARG A 316 9.01 -28.87 -13.13
C ARG A 316 9.11 -28.20 -14.49
N ARG A 317 9.11 -28.97 -15.58
CA ARG A 317 9.15 -28.44 -16.97
C ARG A 317 7.89 -27.67 -17.38
N TYR A 318 6.83 -27.73 -16.57
CA TYR A 318 5.53 -27.15 -16.92
C TYR A 318 5.31 -25.73 -16.38
N PHE A 319 6.08 -25.26 -15.39
CA PHE A 319 5.81 -23.99 -14.72
C PHE A 319 6.84 -22.91 -15.10
N ASP A 320 6.36 -21.72 -15.43
CA ASP A 320 7.21 -20.61 -15.87
C ASP A 320 7.50 -19.60 -14.75
N VAL A 321 6.58 -19.49 -13.77
CA VAL A 321 6.56 -18.42 -12.77
C VAL A 321 6.18 -18.96 -11.40
N ASP A 322 6.88 -18.47 -10.38
CA ASP A 322 6.51 -18.65 -8.97
C ASP A 322 5.88 -17.35 -8.45
N ILE A 323 4.72 -17.49 -7.80
CA ILE A 323 4.17 -16.46 -6.90
C ILE A 323 4.48 -16.91 -5.48
N VAL A 324 5.43 -16.25 -4.85
CA VAL A 324 5.82 -16.55 -3.47
C VAL A 324 5.04 -15.67 -2.51
N VAL A 325 4.67 -16.21 -1.36
CA VAL A 325 4.01 -15.46 -0.27
C VAL A 325 4.86 -15.62 0.97
N TRP A 326 5.42 -14.51 1.45
CA TRP A 326 6.19 -14.53 2.70
C TRP A 326 5.28 -14.47 3.92
N GLU A 327 4.28 -13.60 3.89
CA GLU A 327 3.31 -13.48 4.98
C GLU A 327 2.00 -12.89 4.47
N ARG A 328 0.91 -13.24 5.17
CA ARG A 328 -0.42 -12.67 4.97
C ARG A 328 -1.22 -12.73 6.27
N LEU A 329 -1.83 -11.62 6.64
CA LEU A 329 -2.74 -11.55 7.79
C LEU A 329 -4.14 -12.06 7.45
N GLY A 330 -4.93 -12.32 8.49
CA GLY A 330 -6.34 -12.68 8.34
C GLY A 330 -7.20 -11.53 7.80
N ARG A 331 -8.45 -11.84 7.43
CA ARG A 331 -9.42 -10.86 6.91
C ARG A 331 -9.94 -9.88 7.97
N ALA A 332 -9.99 -10.30 9.23
CA ALA A 332 -10.48 -9.49 10.36
C ALA A 332 -9.49 -9.37 11.52
N GLU A 333 -8.22 -9.69 11.27
CA GLU A 333 -7.12 -9.53 12.24
C GLU A 333 -6.59 -8.09 12.24
N GLU A 334 -6.30 -7.53 13.43
CA GLU A 334 -5.47 -6.32 13.56
C GLU A 334 -4.06 -6.73 13.98
N GLY A 335 -3.04 -6.25 13.26
CA GLY A 335 -1.66 -6.68 13.48
C GLY A 335 -0.66 -6.09 12.49
N VAL A 336 0.61 -6.50 12.66
CA VAL A 336 1.70 -6.14 11.75
C VAL A 336 2.10 -7.37 10.94
N CYS A 337 1.96 -7.29 9.61
CA CYS A 337 2.44 -8.28 8.67
C CYS A 337 3.94 -8.04 8.45
N PHE A 338 4.82 -8.78 9.13
CA PHE A 338 6.27 -8.59 9.04
C PHE A 338 6.94 -9.67 8.19
N VAL A 339 7.82 -9.25 7.29
CA VAL A 339 8.53 -10.10 6.34
C VAL A 339 10.01 -9.72 6.29
N ASP A 340 10.87 -10.73 6.33
CA ASP A 340 12.27 -10.64 5.92
C ASP A 340 12.44 -11.44 4.61
N THR A 341 12.62 -10.74 3.49
CA THR A 341 12.69 -11.37 2.17
C THR A 341 13.99 -12.16 1.93
N ASP A 342 14.94 -12.08 2.87
CA ASP A 342 16.14 -12.92 2.84
C ASP A 342 15.86 -14.33 3.39
N LEU A 343 14.70 -14.54 4.03
CA LEU A 343 14.21 -15.84 4.49
C LEU A 343 13.35 -16.53 3.42
N PRO A 344 13.25 -17.88 3.46
CA PRO A 344 12.37 -18.62 2.55
C PRO A 344 10.90 -18.17 2.70
N PRO A 345 10.14 -18.08 1.60
CA PRO A 345 8.71 -17.75 1.66
C PRO A 345 7.92 -18.88 2.34
N LYS A 346 6.80 -18.54 2.99
CA LYS A 346 5.92 -19.53 3.64
C LYS A 346 5.14 -20.37 2.65
N MET A 347 4.80 -19.80 1.49
CA MET A 347 4.06 -20.48 0.44
C MET A 347 4.60 -20.13 -0.94
N VAL A 348 4.48 -21.06 -1.89
CA VAL A 348 4.83 -20.86 -3.30
C VAL A 348 3.70 -21.43 -4.17
N PHE A 349 3.11 -20.58 -4.99
CA PHE A 349 2.17 -20.99 -6.05
C PHE A 349 2.92 -21.06 -7.37
N LYS A 350 2.90 -22.23 -8.01
CA LYS A 350 3.53 -22.43 -9.33
C LYS A 350 2.51 -22.18 -10.43
N VAL A 351 2.87 -21.35 -11.41
CA VAL A 351 1.97 -20.96 -12.51
C VAL A 351 2.49 -21.51 -13.84
N VAL A 352 1.62 -22.22 -14.56
CA VAL A 352 1.85 -22.71 -15.93
C VAL A 352 1.25 -21.71 -16.91
N ARG A 353 2.01 -21.25 -17.91
CA ARG A 353 1.39 -20.61 -19.08
C ARG A 353 0.80 -21.71 -19.95
N ARG A 354 -0.52 -21.77 -20.08
CA ARG A 354 -1.11 -22.54 -21.17
C ARG A 354 -0.72 -21.86 -22.48
N GLN A 355 0.08 -22.52 -23.30
CA GLN A 355 0.27 -22.10 -24.69
C GLN A 355 -1.03 -22.38 -25.46
N GLY A 356 -1.70 -21.32 -25.89
CA GLY A 356 -2.84 -21.38 -26.81
C GLY A 356 -4.20 -21.22 -26.14
N GLU A 357 -4.70 -19.98 -26.13
CA GLU A 357 -6.03 -19.59 -26.60
C GLU A 357 -5.96 -18.17 -27.18
#